data_AF-A0A3M6KG20-F1
#
_entry.id   AF-A0A3M6KG20-F1
#
_cell.length_a   1.000
_cell.length_b   1.000
_cell.length_c   1.000
_cell.angle_alpha   90.00
_cell.angle_beta   90.00
_cell.angle_gamma   90.00
#
_symmetry.space_group_name_H-M   'P 1'
#
loop_
_entity.id
_entity.type
_entity.pdbx_description
1 polymer ?
#
loop_
_entity_poly.entity_id
_entity_poly.type
_entity_poly.pdbx_seq_one_letter_code
_entity_poly.pdbx_strand_id
1 'polypeptide(L)'
;MALEKYMAIAGLALSIFFVAEVLTLFNFMIDPADNDSFGFEAAPKLFQFISLSIAPAGIMMGVSFYLSKRYGSRFNGMLIILSGVIVLVGMLYA
;
A
#
# COMPACT_ATOMS: atom_id res chain seq x y z
N MET A 1 -22.20 -7.24 -6.28
CA MET A 1 -21.06 -7.87 -5.57
C MET A 1 -19.75 -7.91 -6.34
N ALA A 2 -19.69 -7.61 -7.65
CA ALA A 2 -18.42 -7.63 -8.37
C ALA A 2 -17.53 -6.42 -8.03
N LEU A 3 -18.12 -5.21 -8.07
CA LEU A 3 -17.39 -3.95 -7.83
C LEU A 3 -16.69 -3.91 -6.48
N GLU A 4 -17.40 -4.18 -5.38
CA GLU A 4 -16.80 -4.18 -4.04
C GLU A 4 -15.61 -5.15 -3.91
N LYS A 5 -15.66 -6.31 -4.60
CA LYS A 5 -14.56 -7.29 -4.61
C LYS A 5 -13.37 -6.76 -5.40
N TYR A 6 -13.59 -6.20 -6.59
CA TYR A 6 -12.51 -5.59 -7.37
C TYR A 6 -11.87 -4.41 -6.63
N MET A 7 -12.65 -3.60 -5.93
CA MET A 7 -12.14 -2.51 -5.10
C MET A 7 -11.28 -3.01 -3.94
N ALA A 8 -11.70 -4.09 -3.26
CA ALA A 8 -10.91 -4.71 -2.20
C ALA A 8 -9.60 -5.32 -2.73
N ILE A 9 -9.65 -6.01 -3.87
CA ILE A 9 -8.46 -6.60 -4.51
C ILE A 9 -7.49 -5.51 -4.96
N ALA A 10 -7.98 -4.45 -5.60
CA ALA A 10 -7.14 -3.32 -6.02
C ALA A 10 -6.52 -2.60 -4.82
N GLY A 11 -7.28 -2.39 -3.74
CA GLY A 11 -6.74 -1.84 -2.49
C GLY A 11 -5.63 -2.72 -1.91
N LEU A 12 -5.79 -4.04 -1.89
CA LEU A 12 -4.77 -4.97 -1.43
C LEU A 12 -3.51 -4.90 -2.31
N ALA A 13 -3.67 -4.91 -3.63
CA ALA A 13 -2.55 -4.83 -4.58
C ALA A 13 -1.74 -3.54 -4.38
N LEU A 14 -2.41 -2.39 -4.25
CA LEU A 14 -1.75 -1.11 -3.99
C LEU A 14 -1.06 -1.06 -2.63
N SER A 15 -1.59 -1.76 -1.62
CA SER A 15 -0.96 -1.87 -0.30
C SER A 15 0.34 -2.68 -0.33
N ILE A 16 0.34 -3.80 -1.06
CA ILE A 16 1.57 -4.59 -1.31
C ILE A 16 2.58 -3.74 -2.07
N PHE A 17 2.12 -3.02 -3.10
CA PHE A 17 2.96 -2.16 -3.91
C PHE A 17 3.64 -1.07 -3.08
N PHE A 18 2.91 -0.39 -2.19
CA PHE A 18 3.46 0.59 -1.26
C PHE A 18 4.59 0.01 -0.39
N VAL A 19 4.37 -1.16 0.21
CA VAL A 19 5.39 -1.81 1.04
C VAL A 19 6.63 -2.14 0.21
N ALA A 20 6.45 -2.66 -1.01
CA ALA A 20 7.57 -2.97 -1.89
C ALA A 20 8.38 -1.73 -2.29
N GLU A 21 7.70 -0.61 -2.60
CA GLU A 21 8.35 0.68 -2.90
C GLU A 21 9.19 1.17 -1.72
N VAL A 22 8.62 1.14 -0.51
CA VAL A 22 9.28 1.58 0.73
C VAL A 22 10.50 0.71 1.05
N LEU A 23 10.38 -0.62 0.95
CA LEU A 23 11.51 -1.52 1.17
C LEU A 23 12.62 -1.34 0.12
N THR A 24 12.24 -1.11 -1.13
CA THR A 24 13.22 -0.84 -2.19
C THR A 24 13.96 0.47 -1.94
N LEU A 25 13.25 1.50 -1.48
CA LEU A 25 13.84 2.78 -1.09
C LEU A 25 14.85 2.62 0.04
N PHE A 26 14.48 1.96 1.14
CA PHE A 26 15.39 1.79 2.27
C PHE A 26 16.58 0.90 1.94
N ASN A 27 16.39 -0.17 1.16
CA ASN A 27 17.52 -0.97 0.69
C ASN A 27 18.49 -0.16 -0.18
N PHE A 28 17.98 0.70 -1.07
CA PHE A 28 18.81 1.61 -1.86
C PHE A 28 19.57 2.62 -1.00
N MET A 29 18.98 3.07 0.12
CA MET A 29 19.66 3.99 1.04
C MET A 29 20.74 3.32 1.89
N ILE A 30 20.65 2.01 2.15
CA ILE A 30 21.64 1.26 2.92
C ILE A 30 22.91 1.01 2.10
N ASP A 31 22.74 0.65 0.82
CA ASP A 31 23.86 0.40 -0.11
C ASP A 31 23.63 1.18 -1.42
N PRO A 32 23.90 2.49 -1.41
CA PRO A 32 23.79 3.31 -2.61
C PRO A 32 24.91 2.91 -3.57
N ALA A 33 24.55 2.18 -4.63
CA ALA A 33 25.51 1.74 -5.63
C ALA A 33 26.20 2.96 -6.29
N ASP A 34 27.45 3.28 -5.93
CA ASP A 34 28.43 4.24 -6.50
C ASP A 34 27.92 5.60 -7.06
N ASN A 35 26.65 5.94 -6.88
CA ASN A 35 25.94 7.07 -7.47
C ASN A 35 25.69 8.18 -6.44
N ASP A 36 26.57 8.30 -5.45
CA ASP A 36 26.59 9.35 -4.42
C ASP A 36 26.74 10.79 -4.97
N SER A 37 26.83 10.96 -6.29
CA SER A 37 26.96 12.26 -6.95
C SER A 37 25.65 13.02 -7.15
N PHE A 38 24.49 12.38 -6.94
CA PHE A 38 23.18 13.05 -6.96
C PHE A 38 22.59 13.07 -5.55
N GLY A 39 22.37 14.27 -5.00
CA GLY A 39 21.77 14.46 -3.67
C GLY A 39 20.40 13.79 -3.56
N PHE A 40 20.39 12.54 -3.09
CA PHE A 40 19.19 11.73 -2.97
C PHE A 40 18.43 12.12 -1.70
N GLU A 41 17.30 12.81 -1.89
CA GLU A 41 16.42 13.17 -0.78
C GLU A 41 15.28 12.14 -0.67
N ALA A 42 15.27 11.39 0.44
CA ALA A 42 14.30 10.32 0.65
C ALA A 42 12.87 10.84 0.93
N ALA A 43 12.75 12.01 1.56
CA ALA A 43 11.45 12.53 2.00
C ALA A 43 10.49 12.83 0.82
N PRO A 44 10.91 13.55 -0.25
CA PRO A 44 10.07 13.76 -1.43
C PRO A 44 9.62 12.46 -2.10
N LYS A 45 10.47 11.42 -2.09
CA LYS A 45 10.15 10.10 -2.66
C LYS A 45 9.10 9.35 -1.84
N LEU A 46 9.21 9.38 -0.51
CA LEU A 46 8.18 8.81 0.36
C LEU A 46 6.82 9.47 0.15
N PHE A 47 6.76 10.80 0.04
CA PHE A 47 5.51 11.50 -0.27
C PHE A 47 4.91 11.10 -1.63
N GLN A 48 5.77 10.88 -2.63
CA GLN A 48 5.35 10.38 -3.93
C GLN A 48 4.73 8.98 -3.84
N PHE A 49 5.36 8.05 -3.12
CA PHE A 49 4.83 6.70 -2.93
C PHE A 49 3.51 6.73 -2.16
N ILE A 50 3.40 7.54 -1.11
CA ILE A 50 2.14 7.67 -0.36
C ILE A 50 0.99 8.11 -1.28
N SER A 51 1.23 9.11 -2.12
CA SER A 51 0.22 9.63 -3.05
C SER A 51 -0.14 8.62 -4.15
N LEU A 52 0.84 7.87 -4.65
CA LEU A 52 0.67 6.93 -5.75
C LEU A 52 -0.02 5.62 -5.31
N SER A 53 0.25 5.13 -4.10
CA SER A 53 -0.13 3.77 -3.68
C SER A 53 -1.01 3.74 -2.43
N ILE A 54 -0.51 4.08 -1.24
CA ILE A 54 -1.27 3.85 0.01
C ILE A 54 -2.52 4.74 0.13
N ALA A 55 -2.47 5.98 -0.36
CA ALA A 55 -3.62 6.89 -0.35
C ALA A 55 -4.79 6.36 -1.21
N PRO A 56 -4.58 6.02 -2.52
CA PRO A 56 -5.64 5.41 -3.30
C PRO A 56 -6.04 4.02 -2.78
N ALA A 57 -5.11 3.23 -2.22
CA ALA A 57 -5.45 1.95 -1.58
C ALA A 57 -6.48 2.11 -0.46
N GLY A 58 -6.28 3.11 0.42
CA GLY A 58 -7.19 3.44 1.51
C GLY A 58 -8.57 3.86 1.01
N ILE A 59 -8.63 4.67 -0.04
CA ILE A 59 -9.91 5.06 -0.67
C ILE A 59 -10.64 3.83 -1.22
N MET A 60 -9.94 2.95 -1.95
CA MET A 60 -10.55 1.77 -2.54
C MET A 60 -11.10 0.80 -1.49
N MET A 61 -10.38 0.61 -0.39
CA MET A 61 -10.86 -0.20 0.75
C MET A 61 -12.01 0.46 1.48
N GLY A 62 -11.96 1.78 1.71
CA GLY A 62 -13.05 2.52 2.36
C GLY A 62 -14.36 2.41 1.57
N VAL A 63 -14.28 2.55 0.24
CA VAL A 63 -15.43 2.36 -0.66
C VAL A 63 -15.90 0.91 -0.64
N SER A 64 -14.98 -0.07 -0.70
CA SER A 64 -15.32 -1.49 -0.62
C SER A 64 -16.03 -1.84 0.70
N PHE A 65 -15.56 -1.31 1.83
CA PHE A 65 -16.17 -1.48 3.13
C PHE A 65 -17.59 -0.89 3.16
N TYR A 66 -17.77 0.34 2.69
CA TYR A 66 -19.07 0.99 2.68
C TYR A 66 -20.09 0.24 1.83
N LEU A 67 -19.69 -0.23 0.64
CA LEU A 67 -20.55 -1.02 -0.24
C LEU A 67 -20.92 -2.37 0.38
N SER A 68 -19.94 -3.05 0.98
CA SER A 68 -20.14 -4.37 1.59
C SER A 68 -20.96 -4.32 2.89
N LYS A 69 -21.09 -3.16 3.55
CA LYS A 69 -21.88 -2.98 4.78
C LYS A 69 -23.37 -3.31 4.60
N ARG A 70 -23.93 -3.09 3.40
CA ARG A 70 -25.35 -3.40 3.12
C ARG A 70 -25.60 -4.88 2.76
N TYR A 71 -24.62 -5.55 2.18
CA TYR A 71 -24.78 -6.89 1.60
C TYR A 71 -24.09 -8.00 2.39
N GLY A 72 -23.14 -7.66 3.27
CA GLY A 72 -22.46 -8.60 4.18
C GLY A 72 -21.54 -9.58 3.46
N SER A 73 -20.29 -9.17 3.16
CA SER A 73 -19.28 -10.03 2.53
C SER A 73 -18.09 -10.30 3.45
N ARG A 74 -18.00 -11.53 3.99
CA ARG A 74 -16.85 -11.97 4.82
C ARG A 74 -15.53 -11.92 4.05
N PHE A 75 -15.57 -12.21 2.75
CA PHE A 75 -14.38 -12.20 1.90
C PHE A 75 -13.77 -10.80 1.79
N ASN A 76 -14.58 -9.77 1.56
CA ASN A 76 -14.08 -8.39 1.50
C ASN A 76 -13.52 -7.92 2.84
N GLY A 77 -14.19 -8.23 3.95
CA GLY A 77 -13.67 -7.93 5.27
C GLY A 77 -12.29 -8.55 5.51
N MET A 78 -12.10 -9.81 5.10
CA MET A 78 -10.82 -10.50 5.19
C MET A 78 -9.73 -9.83 4.35
N LEU A 79 -10.04 -9.40 3.12
CA LEU A 79 -9.08 -8.70 2.26
C LEU A 79 -8.63 -7.36 2.85
N ILE A 80 -9.55 -6.60 3.45
CA ILE A 80 -9.25 -5.31 4.10
C ILE A 80 -8.38 -5.51 5.35
N ILE A 81 -8.62 -6.58 6.11
CA ILE A 81 -7.77 -6.91 7.27
C ILE A 81 -6.38 -7.33 6.79
N LEU A 82 -6.29 -8.21 5.79
CA LEU A 82 -5.03 -8.70 5.23
C LEU A 82 -4.16 -7.55 4.73
N SER A 83 -4.73 -6.61 3.99
CA SER A 83 -3.98 -5.46 3.50
C SER A 83 -3.44 -4.58 4.63
N GLY A 84 -4.24 -4.35 5.69
CA GLY A 84 -3.78 -3.64 6.89
C GLY A 84 -2.62 -4.36 7.59
N VAL A 85 -2.70 -5.68 7.72
CA VAL A 85 -1.61 -6.51 8.28
C VAL A 85 -0.35 -6.42 7.43
N ILE A 86 -0.48 -6.51 6.11
CA ILE A 86 0.66 -6.39 5.18
C ILE A 86 1.37 -5.05 5.35
N VAL A 87 0.61 -3.96 5.42
CA VAL A 87 1.20 -2.62 5.61
C VAL A 87 1.87 -2.52 6.97
N LEU A 88 1.22 -2.97 8.05
CA LEU A 88 1.81 -2.92 9.39
C LEU A 88 3.10 -3.74 9.48
N VAL A 89 3.10 -4.98 9.00
CA VAL A 89 4.29 -5.85 9.01
C VAL A 89 5.38 -5.28 8.10
N GLY A 90 5.01 -4.77 6.93
CA GLY A 90 5.93 -4.13 6.00
C GLY A 90 6.64 -2.92 6.60
N MET A 91 5.90 -2.04 7.28
CA MET A 91 6.47 -0.86 7.95
C MET A 91 7.24 -1.20 9.22
N LEU A 92 6.97 -2.35 9.87
CA LEU A 92 7.79 -2.82 11.01
C LEU A 92 9.13 -3.41 10.57
N TYR A 93 9.20 -3.93 9.35
CA TYR A 93 10.41 -4.53 8.79
C TYR A 93 11.30 -3.52 8.05
N ALA A 94 10.69 -2.53 7.40
CA ALA A 94 11.37 -1.45 6.68
C ALA A 94 12.20 -0.56 7.63
#